data_AF-W7FN01-F1
#
_entry.id   AF-W7FN01-F1
#
_cell.length_a   1.000
_cell.length_b   1.000
_cell.length_c   1.000
_cell.angle_alpha   90.00
_cell.angle_beta   90.00
_cell.angle_gamma   90.00
#
_symmetry.space_group_name_H-M   'P 1'
#
loop_
_entity.id
_entity.type
_entity.pdbx_description
1 polymer ?
#
loop_
_entity_poly.entity_id
_entity_poly.type
_entity_poly.pdbx_seq_one_letter_code
_entity_poly.pdbx_strand_id
1 'polypeptide(L)'
;MKVHYINILLFALPLYILDHKQRNHNSTTYHASKTKSIKTHRSLCECELYAPSDYDNDPEMKRVMQQFHDRTKQRFQEYDEIDAIPTCICEKSLADEVQKFCLKCGYRLGGALTSCEILGYTGIYSWEVVATSLAKEEAIKSGINAVLEYLSKFPGLNSLPGFNIAGMINSTNFNKSMSIMEILQGINNAACDNIGSSSTKSTFCAFLKQDGVKKLARCAQEAAQVGISETASVQGSKLASIKNTMLSSNTILIASAITILAIVLVMLIIYLILRYRRKKKMKKKLQYIKLLK
;
A
#
# COMPACT_ATOMS: atom_id res chain seq x y z
N MET A 1 -15.94 1.64 12.46
CA MET A 1 -16.23 2.43 11.24
C MET A 1 -16.57 3.91 11.46
N LYS A 2 -16.67 4.45 12.70
CA LYS A 2 -17.06 5.86 12.94
C LYS A 2 -15.89 6.85 13.15
N VAL A 3 -14.64 6.38 13.27
CA VAL A 3 -13.49 7.24 13.60
C VAL A 3 -12.85 7.89 12.36
N HIS A 4 -12.98 7.27 11.17
CA HIS A 4 -12.39 7.80 9.94
C HIS A 4 -13.18 8.97 9.31
N TYR A 5 -14.43 9.19 9.70
CA TYR A 5 -15.23 10.32 9.20
C TYR A 5 -14.84 11.65 9.85
N ILE A 6 -14.40 11.62 11.12
CA ILE A 6 -13.97 12.81 11.87
C ILE A 6 -12.67 13.39 11.30
N ASN A 7 -11.74 12.53 10.85
CA ASN A 7 -10.47 12.99 10.26
C ASN A 7 -10.60 13.59 8.86
N ILE A 8 -11.59 13.17 8.06
CA ILE A 8 -11.85 13.76 6.73
C ILE A 8 -12.48 15.14 6.89
N LEU A 9 -13.35 15.32 7.90
CA LEU A 9 -13.95 16.63 8.20
C LEU A 9 -12.90 17.65 8.72
N LEU A 10 -11.93 17.19 9.51
CA LEU A 10 -10.85 18.02 10.05
C LEU A 10 -9.86 18.54 9.00
N PHE A 11 -9.74 17.90 7.84
CA PHE A 11 -8.93 18.40 6.71
C PHE A 11 -9.69 19.35 5.77
N ALA A 12 -11.03 19.32 5.77
CA ALA A 12 -11.84 20.24 4.98
C ALA A 12 -11.96 21.63 5.62
N LEU A 13 -11.98 21.72 6.96
CA LEU A 13 -12.08 23.01 7.68
C LEU A 13 -10.92 23.98 7.41
N PRO A 14 -9.63 23.58 7.42
CA PRO A 14 -8.51 24.49 7.13
C PRO A 14 -8.53 25.02 5.70
N LEU A 15 -9.00 24.22 4.74
CA LEU A 15 -9.10 24.61 3.32
C LEU A 15 -10.26 25.59 3.07
N TYR A 16 -11.36 25.49 3.84
CA TYR A 16 -12.45 26.46 3.79
C TYR A 16 -12.10 27.79 4.48
N ILE A 17 -11.27 27.75 5.55
CA ILE A 17 -10.81 28.95 6.27
C ILE A 17 -9.79 29.75 5.44
N LEU A 18 -9.00 29.10 4.57
CA LEU A 18 -8.05 29.80 3.68
C LEU A 18 -8.72 30.61 2.55
N ASP A 19 -9.97 30.29 2.21
CA ASP A 19 -10.75 31.01 1.18
C ASP A 19 -11.55 32.19 1.75
N HIS A 20 -11.65 32.33 3.09
CA HIS A 20 -12.58 33.28 3.72
C HIS A 20 -11.96 34.42 4.56
N LYS A 21 -10.65 34.65 4.47
CA LYS A 21 -10.03 35.84 5.07
C LYS A 21 -9.27 36.68 4.04
N GLN A 22 -9.92 37.80 3.72
CA GLN A 22 -9.37 39.17 3.70
C GLN A 22 -9.35 39.88 2.33
N ARG A 23 -10.51 40.43 1.97
CA ARG A 23 -10.56 41.78 1.39
C ARG A 23 -11.89 42.42 1.74
N ASN A 24 -11.86 43.31 2.73
CA ASN A 24 -12.57 44.59 2.77
C ASN A 24 -12.49 45.19 4.18
N HIS A 25 -11.78 46.31 4.31
CA HIS A 25 -12.32 47.60 4.77
C HIS A 25 -11.19 48.53 5.17
N ASN A 26 -11.13 49.69 4.52
CA ASN A 26 -11.04 50.99 5.18
C ASN A 26 -11.04 52.13 4.15
N SER A 27 -12.20 52.77 4.04
CA SER A 27 -12.31 54.19 3.70
C SER A 27 -11.67 55.02 4.82
N THR A 28 -10.93 56.09 4.50
CA THR A 28 -10.93 57.24 5.41
C THR A 28 -10.73 58.57 4.67
N THR A 29 -11.65 59.44 5.04
CA THR A 29 -11.98 60.81 4.67
C THR A 29 -10.89 61.82 5.08
N TYR A 30 -10.79 62.92 4.35
CA TYR A 30 -10.04 64.12 4.75
C TYR A 30 -10.70 64.82 5.94
N HIS A 31 -9.92 65.28 6.92
CA HIS A 31 -10.10 66.56 7.61
C HIS A 31 -8.78 67.02 8.26
N ALA A 32 -8.58 68.33 8.22
CA ALA A 32 -7.36 69.06 8.58
C ALA A 32 -7.38 69.62 10.02
N SER A 33 -6.17 69.93 10.52
CA SER A 33 -5.76 70.89 11.58
C SER A 33 -4.75 70.24 12.53
N LYS A 34 -3.76 70.88 13.16
CA LYS A 34 -3.11 72.20 13.11
C LYS A 34 -1.85 72.02 14.01
N THR A 35 -0.69 72.62 13.64
CA THR A 35 0.45 73.02 14.53
C THR A 35 1.22 71.92 15.32
N LYS A 36 2.56 71.88 15.44
CA LYS A 36 3.70 72.68 14.93
C LYS A 36 5.00 71.87 15.15
N SER A 37 5.74 71.63 14.07
CA SER A 37 7.21 71.71 13.88
C SER A 37 8.17 71.11 14.94
N ILE A 38 9.09 70.24 14.48
CA ILE A 38 10.53 70.57 14.34
C ILE A 38 11.05 69.93 13.04
N LYS A 39 11.76 70.74 12.26
CA LYS A 39 12.28 70.50 10.90
C LYS A 39 13.75 70.09 10.92
N THR A 40 14.15 69.33 9.90
CA THR A 40 15.27 69.66 8.99
C THR A 40 14.98 68.91 7.67
N HIS A 41 14.32 69.54 6.68
CA HIS A 41 14.88 70.25 5.51
C HIS A 41 15.81 69.33 4.66
N ARG A 42 15.74 69.20 3.32
CA ARG A 42 15.11 70.01 2.26
C ARG A 42 15.17 69.25 0.90
N SER A 43 14.00 68.84 0.40
CA SER A 43 13.47 68.83 -1.00
C SER A 43 14.35 68.56 -2.24
N LEU A 44 13.91 67.57 -3.05
CA LEU A 44 13.66 67.68 -4.51
C LEU A 44 12.34 66.89 -4.74
N CYS A 45 11.16 67.51 -4.78
CA CYS A 45 10.60 68.33 -5.86
C CYS A 45 10.58 67.57 -7.19
N GLU A 46 9.66 66.63 -7.32
CA GLU A 46 9.20 66.18 -8.64
C GLU A 46 8.04 67.10 -9.02
N CYS A 47 8.42 68.24 -9.62
CA CYS A 47 7.48 69.10 -10.31
C CYS A 47 6.82 68.29 -11.42
N GLU A 48 5.50 68.38 -11.51
CA GLU A 48 4.81 68.18 -12.77
C GLU A 48 5.44 69.11 -13.83
N LEU A 49 6.21 68.51 -14.73
CA LEU A 49 6.69 69.14 -15.96
C LEU A 49 6.20 68.30 -17.15
N TYR A 50 4.91 67.97 -17.15
CA TYR A 50 4.16 67.61 -18.36
C TYR A 50 3.15 68.72 -18.62
N ALA A 51 3.64 69.86 -19.11
CA ALA A 51 2.94 70.59 -20.16
C ALA A 51 3.51 70.10 -21.50
N PRO A 52 2.66 69.87 -22.52
CA PRO A 52 2.97 69.02 -23.64
C PRO A 52 4.02 69.67 -24.54
N SER A 53 5.25 69.16 -24.53
CA SER A 53 6.17 69.41 -25.63
C SER A 53 5.75 68.50 -26.76
N ASP A 54 5.40 69.11 -27.88
CA ASP A 54 5.17 68.47 -29.16
C ASP A 54 6.49 67.81 -29.64
N TYR A 55 6.83 66.66 -29.04
CA TYR A 55 8.03 65.88 -29.37
C TYR A 55 7.92 65.15 -30.71
N ASP A 56 6.84 65.38 -31.46
CA ASP A 56 6.60 64.75 -32.75
C ASP A 56 7.50 65.33 -33.85
N ASN A 57 8.25 66.41 -33.59
CA ASN A 57 9.12 67.07 -34.58
C ASN A 57 10.61 67.11 -34.21
N ASP A 58 11.02 66.54 -33.08
CA ASP A 58 12.44 66.43 -32.74
C ASP A 58 13.11 65.29 -33.56
N PRO A 59 14.10 65.59 -34.40
CA PRO A 59 14.77 64.60 -35.24
C PRO A 59 15.54 63.54 -34.44
N GLU A 60 16.03 63.84 -33.23
CA GLU A 60 16.66 62.83 -32.37
C GLU A 60 15.62 61.91 -31.73
N MET A 61 14.50 62.45 -31.25
CA MET A 61 13.43 61.64 -30.66
C MET A 61 12.81 60.70 -31.71
N LYS A 62 12.59 61.18 -32.94
CA LYS A 62 12.15 60.34 -34.06
C LYS A 62 13.11 59.19 -34.35
N ARG A 63 14.43 59.44 -34.30
CA ARG A 63 15.45 58.39 -34.49
C ARG A 63 15.42 57.35 -33.39
N VAL A 64 15.29 57.77 -32.13
CA VAL A 64 15.20 56.83 -30.99
C VAL A 64 13.91 56.00 -31.08
N MET A 65 12.80 56.63 -31.45
CA MET A 65 11.51 55.95 -31.60
C MET A 65 11.52 54.98 -32.79
N GLN A 66 12.13 55.33 -33.93
CA GLN A 66 12.38 54.41 -35.05
C GLN A 66 13.28 53.26 -34.62
N GLN A 67 14.37 53.52 -33.91
CA GLN A 67 15.29 52.46 -33.45
C GLN A 67 14.61 51.48 -32.50
N PHE A 68 13.75 51.97 -31.61
CA PHE A 68 12.90 51.11 -30.78
C PHE A 68 11.92 50.32 -31.65
N HIS A 69 11.26 50.96 -32.62
CA HIS A 69 10.27 50.30 -33.46
C HIS A 69 10.90 49.20 -34.32
N ASP A 70 12.07 49.45 -34.89
CA ASP A 70 12.85 48.50 -35.69
C ASP A 70 13.30 47.30 -34.86
N ARG A 71 13.88 47.52 -33.67
CA ARG A 71 14.24 46.41 -32.76
C ARG A 71 13.02 45.61 -32.30
N THR A 72 11.90 46.29 -32.09
CA THR A 72 10.67 45.65 -31.65
C THR A 72 10.08 44.81 -32.80
N LYS A 73 10.11 45.32 -34.03
CA LYS A 73 9.72 44.60 -35.25
C LYS A 73 10.62 43.40 -35.51
N GLN A 74 11.94 43.54 -35.34
CA GLN A 74 12.89 42.43 -35.47
C GLN A 74 12.61 41.32 -34.46
N ARG A 75 12.34 41.65 -33.19
CA ARG A 75 11.96 40.65 -32.19
C ARG A 75 10.60 40.01 -32.48
N PHE A 76 9.61 40.78 -32.95
CA PHE A 76 8.31 40.22 -33.32
C PHE A 76 8.40 39.29 -34.54
N GLN A 77 9.21 39.63 -35.55
CA GLN A 77 9.50 38.75 -36.68
C GLN A 77 10.26 37.50 -36.26
N GLU A 78 11.19 37.61 -35.31
CA GLU A 78 11.88 36.46 -34.71
C GLU A 78 10.90 35.54 -33.96
N TYR A 79 9.90 36.08 -33.26
CA TYR A 79 8.83 35.27 -32.65
C TYR A 79 7.87 34.65 -33.68
N ASP A 80 7.49 35.37 -34.75
CA ASP A 80 6.64 34.84 -35.82
C ASP A 80 7.38 33.80 -36.70
N GLU A 81 8.69 33.90 -36.88
CA GLU A 81 9.53 32.90 -37.56
C GLU A 81 9.76 31.65 -36.70
N ILE A 82 9.75 31.75 -35.37
CA ILE A 82 9.76 30.58 -34.46
C ILE A 82 8.42 29.82 -34.52
N ASP A 83 7.29 30.52 -34.67
CA ASP A 83 5.97 29.90 -34.88
C ASP A 83 5.75 29.39 -36.33
N ALA A 84 6.67 29.71 -37.25
CA ALA A 84 6.74 29.18 -38.62
C ALA A 84 7.66 27.94 -38.77
N ILE A 85 8.22 27.42 -37.67
CA ILE A 85 8.67 26.03 -37.60
C ILE A 85 7.40 25.16 -37.69
N PRO A 86 7.32 24.15 -38.58
CA PRO A 86 6.07 23.46 -38.90
C PRO A 86 5.49 22.72 -37.68
N THR A 87 4.66 23.43 -36.91
CA THR A 87 3.87 22.90 -35.79
C THR A 87 2.91 21.79 -36.24
N CYS A 88 2.59 21.71 -37.54
CA CYS A 88 1.76 20.65 -38.11
C CYS A 88 2.45 19.26 -38.24
N ILE A 89 3.78 19.16 -38.09
CA ILE A 89 4.50 17.87 -38.19
C ILE A 89 4.97 17.38 -36.81
N CYS A 90 5.38 18.28 -35.92
CA CYS A 90 5.84 17.91 -34.58
C CYS A 90 4.69 17.64 -33.59
N GLU A 91 3.56 18.36 -33.68
CA GLU A 91 2.42 18.10 -32.79
C GLU A 91 1.70 16.80 -33.18
N LYS A 92 1.61 16.49 -34.48
CA LYS A 92 1.10 15.19 -34.96
C LYS A 92 2.07 14.04 -34.69
N SER A 93 3.38 14.19 -34.89
CA SER A 93 4.31 13.07 -34.64
C SER A 93 4.54 12.81 -33.15
N LEU A 94 4.61 13.85 -32.30
CA LEU A 94 4.75 13.65 -30.86
C LEU A 94 3.44 13.19 -30.23
N ALA A 95 2.27 13.70 -30.65
CA ALA A 95 0.99 13.17 -30.18
C ALA A 95 0.75 11.75 -30.71
N ASP A 96 1.09 11.43 -31.96
CA ASP A 96 0.94 10.07 -32.52
C ASP A 96 1.98 9.09 -31.96
N GLU A 97 3.20 9.52 -31.63
CA GLU A 97 4.19 8.69 -30.94
C GLU A 97 3.87 8.52 -29.46
N VAL A 98 3.44 9.57 -28.75
CA VAL A 98 3.01 9.46 -27.35
C VAL A 98 1.69 8.70 -27.26
N GLN A 99 0.79 8.84 -28.24
CA GLN A 99 -0.43 8.03 -28.35
C GLN A 99 -0.10 6.59 -28.73
N LYS A 100 0.84 6.30 -29.64
CA LYS A 100 1.33 4.93 -29.92
C LYS A 100 2.11 4.33 -28.76
N PHE A 101 2.84 5.14 -27.99
CA PHE A 101 3.56 4.70 -26.80
C PHE A 101 2.59 4.46 -25.64
N CYS A 102 1.58 5.30 -25.47
CA CYS A 102 0.49 5.10 -24.50
C CYS A 102 -0.45 3.96 -24.92
N LEU A 103 -0.72 3.75 -26.22
CA LEU A 103 -1.38 2.56 -26.75
C LEU A 103 -0.47 1.34 -26.67
N LYS A 104 0.86 1.41 -26.84
CA LYS A 104 1.76 0.25 -26.65
C LYS A 104 1.97 -0.10 -25.19
N CYS A 105 2.01 0.88 -24.27
CA CYS A 105 1.99 0.63 -22.83
C CYS A 105 0.61 0.10 -22.41
N GLY A 106 -0.47 0.72 -22.89
CA GLY A 106 -1.84 0.29 -22.66
C GLY A 106 -2.21 -1.05 -23.31
N TYR A 107 -1.53 -1.48 -24.38
CA TYR A 107 -1.73 -2.75 -25.09
C TYR A 107 -0.67 -3.80 -24.74
N ARG A 108 0.45 -3.44 -24.10
CA ARG A 108 1.27 -4.41 -23.33
C ARG A 108 0.66 -4.68 -21.96
N LEU A 109 -0.05 -3.72 -21.39
CA LEU A 109 -0.91 -3.91 -20.22
C LEU A 109 -2.31 -4.45 -20.60
N GLY A 110 -2.77 -4.22 -21.83
CA GLY A 110 -4.09 -4.60 -22.35
C GLY A 110 -4.13 -5.79 -23.32
N GLY A 111 -2.97 -6.25 -23.81
CA GLY A 111 -2.81 -7.41 -24.69
C GLY A 111 -2.18 -8.61 -23.99
N ALA A 112 -1.95 -8.48 -22.67
CA ALA A 112 -1.78 -9.59 -21.74
C ALA A 112 -3.08 -9.83 -20.93
N LEU A 113 -4.24 -9.37 -21.42
CA LEU A 113 -5.52 -9.54 -20.73
C LEU A 113 -6.10 -10.96 -20.81
N THR A 114 -5.41 -11.92 -21.43
CA THR A 114 -5.75 -13.34 -21.25
C THR A 114 -4.79 -14.08 -20.32
N SER A 115 -3.73 -13.46 -19.80
CA SER A 115 -2.82 -14.13 -18.83
C SER A 115 -2.30 -13.29 -17.65
N CYS A 116 -2.53 -11.97 -17.61
CA CYS A 116 -2.17 -11.12 -16.47
C CYS A 116 -3.36 -10.69 -15.59
N GLU A 117 -4.61 -10.80 -16.04
CA GLU A 117 -5.77 -10.66 -15.13
C GLU A 117 -5.84 -11.82 -14.12
N ILE A 118 -5.18 -12.95 -14.42
CA ILE A 118 -5.17 -14.11 -13.54
C ILE A 118 -4.06 -14.01 -12.49
N LEU A 119 -2.91 -13.38 -12.75
CA LEU A 119 -1.74 -13.48 -11.85
C LEU A 119 -1.64 -12.39 -10.76
N GLY A 120 -2.41 -11.29 -10.84
CA GLY A 120 -2.53 -10.35 -9.72
C GLY A 120 -3.40 -10.90 -8.58
N TYR A 121 -4.43 -11.68 -8.93
CA TYR A 121 -5.34 -12.32 -7.98
C TYR A 121 -4.80 -13.70 -7.55
N THR A 122 -4.39 -14.57 -8.50
CA THR A 122 -3.91 -15.93 -8.15
C THR A 122 -2.54 -15.97 -7.47
N GLY A 123 -1.70 -14.93 -7.60
CA GLY A 123 -0.45 -14.82 -6.84
C GLY A 123 -0.69 -14.68 -5.32
N ILE A 124 -1.80 -14.06 -4.92
CA ILE A 124 -2.18 -13.88 -3.51
C ILE A 124 -2.91 -15.14 -2.97
N TYR A 125 -3.67 -15.87 -3.77
CA TYR A 125 -4.28 -17.12 -3.28
C TYR A 125 -3.31 -18.30 -3.24
N SER A 126 -2.30 -18.32 -4.11
CA SER A 126 -1.32 -19.41 -4.15
C SER A 126 -0.43 -19.46 -2.91
N TRP A 127 0.06 -18.32 -2.40
CA TRP A 127 0.88 -18.33 -1.17
C TRP A 127 0.05 -18.71 0.07
N GLU A 128 -1.25 -18.38 0.14
CA GLU A 128 -2.12 -18.80 1.26
C GLU A 128 -2.32 -20.33 1.25
N VAL A 129 -2.57 -20.91 0.08
CA VAL A 129 -2.68 -22.36 -0.08
C VAL A 129 -1.38 -23.07 0.31
N VAL A 130 -0.22 -22.53 -0.10
CA VAL A 130 1.09 -23.07 0.25
C VAL A 130 1.40 -22.88 1.75
N ALA A 131 1.10 -21.72 2.32
CA ALA A 131 1.34 -21.46 3.74
C ALA A 131 0.46 -22.35 4.63
N THR A 132 -0.79 -22.58 4.22
CA THR A 132 -1.71 -23.46 4.94
C THR A 132 -1.35 -24.93 4.82
N SER A 133 -0.81 -25.40 3.68
CA SER A 133 -0.31 -26.77 3.56
C SER A 133 0.92 -27.01 4.43
N LEU A 134 1.89 -26.08 4.43
CA LEU A 134 3.07 -26.16 5.29
C LEU A 134 2.69 -26.13 6.78
N ALA A 135 1.71 -25.30 7.16
CA ALA A 135 1.21 -25.26 8.53
C ALA A 135 0.58 -26.58 8.97
N LYS A 136 -0.15 -27.26 8.07
CA LYS A 136 -0.73 -28.58 8.36
C LYS A 136 0.33 -29.65 8.53
N GLU A 137 1.35 -29.68 7.68
CA GLU A 137 2.45 -30.66 7.79
C GLU A 137 3.19 -30.53 9.13
N GLU A 138 3.51 -29.30 9.53
CA GLU A 138 4.19 -29.06 10.80
C GLU A 138 3.30 -29.36 12.02
N ALA A 139 2.00 -29.08 11.92
CA ALA A 139 1.04 -29.44 12.96
C ALA A 139 0.91 -30.96 13.13
N ILE A 140 0.85 -31.72 12.03
CA ILE A 140 0.83 -33.19 12.08
C ILE A 140 2.11 -33.72 12.71
N LYS A 141 3.28 -33.16 12.34
CA LYS A 141 4.56 -33.54 12.95
C LYS A 141 4.58 -33.28 14.46
N SER A 142 4.06 -32.13 14.91
CA SER A 142 3.93 -31.84 16.35
C SER A 142 3.00 -32.82 17.04
N GLY A 143 1.83 -33.10 16.44
CA GLY A 143 0.86 -34.06 16.96
C GLY A 143 1.44 -35.47 17.13
N ILE A 144 2.17 -35.98 16.13
CA ILE A 144 2.84 -37.29 16.21
C ILE A 144 3.87 -37.29 17.35
N ASN A 145 4.69 -36.24 17.47
CA ASN A 145 5.67 -36.14 18.55
C ASN A 145 5.02 -36.13 19.93
N ALA A 146 3.90 -35.42 20.11
CA ALA A 146 3.17 -35.38 21.36
C ALA A 146 2.58 -36.75 21.74
N VAL A 147 2.08 -37.51 20.76
CA VAL A 147 1.64 -38.91 20.96
C VAL A 147 2.81 -39.77 21.43
N LEU A 148 3.97 -39.67 20.76
CA LEU A 148 5.16 -40.44 21.13
C LEU A 148 5.67 -40.09 22.52
N GLU A 149 5.68 -38.81 22.88
CA GLU A 149 6.05 -38.35 24.22
C GLU A 149 5.09 -38.90 25.27
N TYR A 150 3.78 -38.85 25.01
CA TYR A 150 2.77 -39.41 25.91
C TYR A 150 2.96 -40.93 26.08
N LEU A 151 3.14 -41.67 24.99
CA LEU A 151 3.39 -43.11 25.02
C LEU A 151 4.71 -43.46 25.73
N SER A 152 5.74 -42.63 25.64
CA SER A 152 7.01 -42.85 26.34
C SER A 152 6.86 -42.86 27.87
N LYS A 153 5.83 -42.19 28.40
CA LYS A 153 5.48 -42.17 29.83
C LYS A 153 4.73 -43.43 30.27
N PHE A 154 4.27 -44.26 29.32
CA PHE A 154 3.58 -45.50 29.65
C PHE A 154 4.55 -46.51 30.27
N PRO A 155 4.23 -47.11 31.44
CA PRO A 155 5.17 -47.92 32.20
C PRO A 155 5.79 -49.05 31.38
N GLY A 156 7.12 -49.01 31.22
CA GLY A 156 7.90 -50.04 30.55
C GLY A 156 7.75 -50.14 29.04
N LEU A 157 6.90 -49.33 28.40
CA LEU A 157 6.63 -49.44 26.95
C LEU A 157 7.87 -49.13 26.11
N ASN A 158 8.58 -48.04 26.44
CA ASN A 158 9.81 -47.63 25.74
C ASN A 158 11.02 -48.53 26.07
N SER A 159 10.91 -49.39 27.07
CA SER A 159 11.98 -50.30 27.51
C SER A 159 11.84 -51.70 26.91
N LEU A 160 10.86 -51.93 26.03
CA LEU A 160 10.63 -53.23 25.40
C LEU A 160 11.64 -53.46 24.27
N PRO A 161 12.51 -54.49 24.38
CA PRO A 161 13.43 -54.83 23.31
C PRO A 161 12.65 -55.32 22.08
N GLY A 162 13.05 -54.87 20.89
CA GLY A 162 12.47 -55.33 19.61
C GLY A 162 11.26 -54.52 19.10
N PHE A 163 10.77 -53.54 19.86
CA PHE A 163 9.65 -52.69 19.42
C PHE A 163 10.11 -51.24 19.19
N ASN A 164 9.89 -50.74 17.97
CA ASN A 164 10.10 -49.33 17.64
C ASN A 164 8.74 -48.61 17.56
N ILE A 165 8.28 -48.06 18.69
CA ILE A 165 6.99 -47.35 18.79
C ILE A 165 6.96 -46.14 17.86
N ALA A 166 8.09 -45.44 17.72
CA ALA A 166 8.22 -44.29 16.82
C ALA A 166 8.01 -44.67 15.34
N GLY A 167 8.37 -45.89 14.94
CA GLY A 167 8.11 -46.41 13.60
C GLY A 167 6.67 -46.89 13.38
N MET A 168 5.91 -47.14 14.45
CA MET A 168 4.53 -47.64 14.37
C MET A 168 3.50 -46.51 14.32
N ILE A 169 3.79 -45.35 14.92
CA ILE A 169 2.93 -44.16 14.89
C ILE A 169 3.29 -43.28 13.70
N ASN A 170 2.29 -42.88 12.92
CA ASN A 170 2.43 -42.05 11.72
C ASN A 170 1.21 -41.12 11.52
N SER A 171 1.24 -40.32 10.46
CA SER A 171 0.22 -39.32 10.13
C SER A 171 -1.19 -39.90 9.92
N THR A 172 -1.33 -41.21 9.69
CA THR A 172 -2.63 -41.84 9.41
C THR A 172 -3.30 -42.45 10.64
N ASN A 173 -2.54 -42.68 11.72
CA ASN A 173 -2.99 -43.43 12.90
C ASN A 173 -2.87 -42.67 14.23
N PHE A 174 -2.01 -41.65 14.33
CA PHE A 174 -1.74 -40.93 15.58
C PHE A 174 -2.96 -40.25 16.21
N ASN A 175 -3.99 -39.96 15.40
CA ASN A 175 -5.24 -39.33 15.84
C ASN A 175 -6.40 -40.32 15.98
N LYS A 176 -6.15 -41.64 15.87
CA LYS A 176 -7.16 -42.69 15.95
C LYS A 176 -6.89 -43.57 17.16
N SER A 177 -7.73 -43.44 18.18
CA SER A 177 -7.63 -44.25 19.41
C SER A 177 -7.66 -45.76 19.12
N MET A 178 -8.50 -46.21 18.18
CA MET A 178 -8.58 -47.63 17.80
C MET A 178 -7.28 -48.14 17.17
N SER A 179 -6.67 -47.38 16.25
CA SER A 179 -5.42 -47.80 15.62
C SER A 179 -4.25 -47.83 16.61
N ILE A 180 -4.18 -46.86 17.54
CA ILE A 180 -3.19 -46.89 18.62
C ILE A 180 -3.42 -48.09 19.53
N MET A 181 -4.68 -48.40 19.85
CA MET A 181 -5.04 -49.56 20.67
C MET A 181 -4.63 -50.88 20.00
N GLU A 182 -4.89 -51.05 18.71
CA GLU A 182 -4.47 -52.24 17.95
C GLU A 182 -2.95 -52.42 17.97
N ILE A 183 -2.18 -51.33 17.79
CA ILE A 183 -0.71 -51.35 17.90
C ILE A 183 -0.29 -51.81 19.30
N LEU A 184 -0.85 -51.20 20.35
CA LEU A 184 -0.51 -51.53 21.74
C LEU A 184 -0.90 -52.96 22.12
N GLN A 185 -2.02 -53.47 21.62
CA GLN A 185 -2.43 -54.86 21.80
C GLN A 185 -1.49 -55.82 21.07
N GLY A 186 -1.08 -55.49 19.84
CA GLY A 186 -0.10 -56.28 19.10
C GLY A 186 1.23 -56.39 19.85
N ILE A 187 1.70 -55.27 20.41
CA ILE A 187 2.90 -55.24 21.28
C ILE A 187 2.67 -56.11 22.53
N ASN A 188 1.53 -55.95 23.21
CA ASN A 188 1.23 -56.74 24.40
C ASN A 188 1.24 -58.25 24.13
N ASN A 189 0.58 -58.70 23.08
CA ASN A 189 0.50 -60.13 22.77
C ASN A 189 1.89 -60.67 22.37
N ALA A 190 2.65 -59.93 21.57
CA ALA A 190 3.99 -60.34 21.18
C ALA A 190 5.00 -60.33 22.34
N ALA A 191 4.92 -59.34 23.24
CA ALA A 191 5.87 -59.15 24.34
C ALA A 191 5.52 -59.96 25.60
N CYS A 192 4.24 -60.19 25.89
CA CYS A 192 3.78 -60.80 27.14
C CYS A 192 3.33 -62.26 27.01
N ASP A 193 2.86 -62.72 25.83
CA ASP A 193 2.33 -64.09 25.66
C ASP A 193 3.39 -65.13 25.19
N ASN A 194 4.46 -64.72 24.49
CA ASN A 194 5.41 -65.65 23.86
C ASN A 194 6.68 -66.00 24.67
N ILE A 195 6.84 -65.49 25.89
CA ILE A 195 8.03 -65.79 26.70
C ILE A 195 7.68 -66.84 27.74
N GLY A 196 7.87 -68.11 27.36
CA GLY A 196 8.03 -69.19 28.33
C GLY A 196 9.04 -68.78 29.40
N SER A 197 8.58 -68.74 30.66
CA SER A 197 9.40 -68.71 31.87
C SER A 197 10.13 -67.40 32.26
N SER A 198 9.91 -66.25 31.60
CA SER A 198 10.47 -64.95 32.08
C SER A 198 9.58 -63.70 31.89
N SER A 199 8.34 -63.84 31.40
CA SER A 199 7.38 -62.75 31.16
C SER A 199 6.89 -62.02 32.43
N THR A 200 7.36 -62.42 33.61
CA THR A 200 7.18 -61.71 34.88
C THR A 200 8.18 -60.56 35.11
N LYS A 201 9.13 -60.27 34.21
CA LYS A 201 10.19 -59.25 34.44
C LYS A 201 10.05 -57.90 33.72
N SER A 202 9.29 -57.75 32.63
CA SER A 202 9.18 -56.42 32.00
C SER A 202 8.18 -55.55 32.77
N THR A 203 8.57 -54.30 33.07
CA THR A 203 7.71 -53.32 33.77
C THR A 203 6.37 -53.14 33.04
N PHE A 204 6.37 -53.28 31.71
CA PHE A 204 5.18 -53.23 30.87
C PHE A 204 4.21 -54.39 31.13
N CYS A 205 4.64 -55.65 31.03
CA CYS A 205 3.76 -56.79 31.27
C CYS A 205 3.28 -56.83 32.73
N ALA A 206 4.14 -56.45 33.68
CA ALA A 206 3.77 -56.32 35.09
C ALA A 206 2.64 -55.28 35.30
N PHE A 207 2.73 -54.13 34.62
CA PHE A 207 1.71 -53.08 34.68
C PHE A 207 0.36 -53.53 34.11
N LEU A 208 0.38 -54.42 33.10
CA LEU A 208 -0.81 -54.90 32.39
C LEU A 208 -1.45 -56.17 32.99
N LYS A 209 -0.86 -56.80 34.01
CA LYS A 209 -1.37 -58.04 34.63
C LYS A 209 -2.85 -58.00 35.06
N GLN A 210 -3.35 -56.83 35.45
CA GLN A 210 -4.76 -56.63 35.79
C GLN A 210 -5.34 -55.53 34.90
N ASP A 211 -6.51 -55.81 34.30
CA ASP A 211 -7.23 -54.89 33.42
C ASP A 211 -6.36 -54.33 32.26
N GLY A 212 -5.40 -55.11 31.77
CA GLY A 212 -4.45 -54.68 30.74
C GLY A 212 -5.14 -54.09 29.51
N VAL A 213 -6.19 -54.76 29.00
CA VAL A 213 -6.99 -54.27 27.88
C VAL A 213 -7.61 -52.89 28.17
N LYS A 214 -8.16 -52.66 29.37
CA LYS A 214 -8.74 -51.35 29.74
C LYS A 214 -7.67 -50.27 29.90
N LYS A 215 -6.53 -50.61 30.49
CA LYS A 215 -5.38 -49.70 30.65
C LYS A 215 -4.83 -49.26 29.30
N LEU A 216 -4.69 -50.20 28.37
CA LEU A 216 -4.26 -49.91 27.00
C LEU A 216 -5.30 -49.07 26.25
N ALA A 217 -6.59 -49.40 26.37
CA ALA A 217 -7.66 -48.61 25.75
C ALA A 217 -7.64 -47.15 26.22
N ARG A 218 -7.50 -46.93 27.52
CA ARG A 218 -7.39 -45.57 28.09
C ARG A 218 -6.14 -44.86 27.60
N CYS A 219 -4.98 -45.53 27.61
CA CYS A 219 -3.74 -44.97 27.08
C CYS A 219 -3.87 -44.56 25.62
N ALA A 220 -4.45 -45.42 24.78
CA ALA A 220 -4.65 -45.15 23.36
C ALA A 220 -5.61 -43.96 23.13
N GLN A 221 -6.67 -43.86 23.93
CA GLN A 221 -7.60 -42.74 23.88
C GLN A 221 -6.92 -41.42 24.27
N GLU A 222 -6.23 -41.39 25.40
CA GLU A 222 -5.54 -40.18 25.87
C GLU A 222 -4.41 -39.78 24.93
N ALA A 223 -3.64 -40.74 24.42
CA ALA A 223 -2.60 -40.49 23.43
C ALA A 223 -3.18 -39.85 22.15
N ALA A 224 -4.24 -40.42 21.59
CA ALA A 224 -4.91 -39.85 20.42
C ALA A 224 -5.43 -38.43 20.69
N GLN A 225 -6.01 -38.19 21.87
CA GLN A 225 -6.51 -36.87 22.25
C GLN A 225 -5.39 -35.84 22.36
N VAL A 226 -4.26 -36.20 22.99
CA VAL A 226 -3.06 -35.35 23.04
C VAL A 226 -2.58 -34.99 21.63
N GLY A 227 -2.51 -35.98 20.73
CA GLY A 227 -2.14 -35.76 19.33
C GLY A 227 -3.10 -34.82 18.59
N ILE A 228 -4.41 -35.00 18.79
CA ILE A 228 -5.46 -34.15 18.20
C ILE A 228 -5.34 -32.72 18.74
N SER A 229 -5.21 -32.55 20.06
CA SER A 229 -5.13 -31.23 20.70
C SER A 229 -3.89 -30.46 20.26
N GLU A 230 -2.74 -31.13 20.19
CA GLU A 230 -1.49 -30.50 19.79
C GLU A 230 -1.54 -30.09 18.31
N THR A 231 -2.06 -30.97 17.44
CA THR A 231 -2.25 -30.65 16.02
C THR A 231 -3.15 -29.43 15.83
N ALA A 232 -4.29 -29.39 16.54
CA ALA A 232 -5.22 -28.27 16.46
C ALA A 232 -4.61 -26.96 16.98
N SER A 233 -3.84 -27.02 18.07
CA SER A 233 -3.15 -25.87 18.66
C SER A 233 -2.10 -25.28 17.71
N VAL A 234 -1.20 -26.11 17.17
CA VAL A 234 -0.14 -25.68 16.25
C VAL A 234 -0.72 -25.20 14.92
N GLN A 235 -1.73 -25.88 14.39
CA GLN A 235 -2.39 -25.44 13.15
C GLN A 235 -3.11 -24.11 13.37
N GLY A 236 -3.84 -23.95 14.47
CA GLY A 236 -4.58 -22.73 14.80
C GLY A 236 -3.67 -21.52 14.97
N SER A 237 -2.56 -21.67 15.70
CA SER A 237 -1.57 -20.60 15.90
C SER A 237 -0.91 -20.15 14.59
N LYS A 238 -0.50 -21.09 13.74
CA LYS A 238 0.08 -20.77 12.42
C LYS A 238 -0.92 -20.09 11.50
N LEU A 239 -2.17 -20.56 11.46
CA LEU A 239 -3.21 -19.97 10.63
C LEU A 239 -3.56 -18.54 11.09
N ALA A 240 -3.54 -18.28 12.40
CA ALA A 240 -3.69 -16.94 12.95
C ALA A 240 -2.54 -16.01 12.52
N SER A 241 -1.28 -16.49 12.56
CA SER A 241 -0.13 -15.72 12.08
C SER A 241 -0.23 -15.40 10.58
N ILE A 242 -0.65 -16.38 9.75
CA ILE A 242 -0.89 -16.18 8.31
C ILE A 242 -1.92 -15.07 8.08
N LYS A 243 -3.06 -15.13 8.80
CA LYS A 243 -4.15 -14.14 8.68
C LYS A 243 -3.72 -12.74 9.12
N ASN A 244 -2.95 -12.63 10.22
CA ASN A 244 -2.46 -11.35 10.72
C ASN A 244 -1.49 -10.69 9.72
N THR A 245 -0.61 -11.48 9.09
CA THR A 245 0.31 -10.99 8.03
C THR A 245 -0.44 -10.50 6.79
N MET A 246 -1.57 -11.13 6.44
CA MET A 246 -2.41 -10.64 5.34
C MET A 246 -3.14 -9.35 5.67
N LEU A 247 -3.67 -9.24 6.87
CA LEU A 247 -4.34 -8.02 7.31
C LEU A 247 -3.37 -6.82 7.32
N SER A 248 -2.15 -7.01 7.82
CA SER A 248 -1.13 -5.95 7.82
C SER A 248 -0.67 -5.56 6.42
N SER A 249 -0.59 -6.51 5.49
CA SER A 249 -0.23 -6.22 4.09
C SER A 249 -1.33 -5.45 3.38
N ASN A 250 -2.60 -5.79 3.62
CA ASN A 250 -3.74 -5.12 3.00
C ASN A 250 -3.88 -3.67 3.47
N THR A 251 -3.60 -3.36 4.74
CA THR A 251 -3.62 -1.97 5.23
C THR A 251 -2.57 -1.10 4.55
N ILE A 252 -1.38 -1.64 4.28
CA ILE A 252 -0.31 -0.94 3.56
C ILE A 252 -0.73 -0.64 2.11
N LEU A 253 -1.36 -1.61 1.43
CA LEU A 253 -1.86 -1.42 0.06
C LEU A 253 -2.95 -0.34 -0.01
N ILE A 254 -3.91 -0.35 0.93
CA ILE A 254 -4.98 0.65 1.00
C ILE A 254 -4.39 2.04 1.29
N ALA A 255 -3.44 2.15 2.22
CA ALA A 255 -2.79 3.42 2.54
C ALA A 255 -2.06 4.00 1.32
N SER A 256 -1.31 3.17 0.58
CA SER A 256 -0.63 3.56 -0.65
C SER A 256 -1.61 4.08 -1.71
N ALA A 257 -2.73 3.38 -1.92
CA ALA A 257 -3.76 3.80 -2.88
C ALA A 257 -4.38 5.16 -2.53
N ILE A 258 -4.66 5.41 -1.24
CA ILE A 258 -5.18 6.70 -0.77
C ILE A 258 -4.15 7.82 -1.00
N THR A 259 -2.87 7.57 -0.73
CA THR A 259 -1.80 8.55 -0.97
C THR A 259 -1.70 8.94 -2.45
N ILE A 260 -1.74 7.95 -3.36
CA ILE A 260 -1.69 8.21 -4.81
C ILE A 260 -2.91 9.04 -5.23
N LEU A 261 -4.11 8.70 -4.76
CA LEU A 261 -5.34 9.43 -5.08
C LEU A 261 -5.29 10.89 -4.60
N ALA A 262 -4.73 11.15 -3.42
CA ALA A 262 -4.54 12.50 -2.90
C ALA A 262 -3.57 13.32 -3.79
N ILE A 263 -2.45 12.75 -4.23
CA ILE A 263 -1.49 13.42 -5.12
C ILE A 263 -2.13 13.78 -6.46
N VAL A 264 -2.88 12.84 -7.07
CA VAL A 264 -3.59 13.08 -8.33
C VAL A 264 -4.61 14.21 -8.19
N LEU A 265 -5.34 14.26 -7.08
CA LEU A 265 -6.33 15.30 -6.81
C LEU A 265 -5.68 16.69 -6.69
N VAL A 266 -4.55 16.80 -5.98
CA VAL A 266 -3.76 18.04 -5.89
C VAL A 266 -3.27 18.50 -7.27
N MET A 267 -2.71 17.59 -8.06
CA MET A 267 -2.25 17.90 -9.43
C MET A 267 -3.39 18.40 -10.32
N LEU A 268 -4.59 17.82 -10.17
CA LEU A 268 -5.78 18.22 -10.91
C LEU A 268 -6.25 19.63 -10.52
N ILE A 269 -6.26 19.96 -9.21
CA ILE A 269 -6.58 21.32 -8.73
C ILE A 269 -5.59 22.35 -9.27
N ILE A 270 -4.28 22.09 -9.14
CA ILE A 270 -3.23 22.98 -9.65
C ILE A 270 -3.38 23.19 -11.16
N TYR A 271 -3.61 22.10 -11.91
CA TYR A 271 -3.86 22.14 -13.34
C TYR A 271 -5.06 23.02 -13.70
N LEU A 272 -6.18 22.88 -13.00
CA LEU A 272 -7.38 23.71 -13.22
C LEU A 272 -7.12 25.19 -12.94
N ILE A 273 -6.39 25.53 -11.87
CA ILE A 273 -6.03 26.92 -11.54
C ILE A 273 -5.15 27.52 -12.63
N LEU A 274 -4.12 26.80 -13.08
CA LEU A 274 -3.22 27.24 -14.16
C LEU A 274 -3.97 27.41 -15.49
N ARG A 275 -4.86 26.47 -15.83
CA ARG A 275 -5.71 26.54 -17.02
C ARG A 275 -6.65 27.73 -16.98
N TYR A 276 -7.27 27.99 -15.83
CA TYR A 276 -8.13 29.16 -15.62
C TYR A 276 -7.36 30.47 -15.80
N ARG A 277 -6.17 30.58 -15.21
CA ARG A 277 -5.29 31.76 -15.35
C ARG A 277 -4.88 32.01 -16.80
N ARG A 278 -4.49 30.96 -17.55
CA ARG A 278 -4.14 31.07 -18.98
C ARG A 278 -5.33 31.59 -19.81
N LYS A 279 -6.54 31.04 -19.63
CA LYS A 279 -7.74 31.53 -20.32
C LYS A 279 -8.03 33.00 -20.02
N LYS A 280 -7.90 33.43 -18.75
CA LYS A 280 -8.12 34.84 -18.38
C LYS A 280 -7.11 35.77 -19.05
N LYS A 281 -5.83 35.37 -19.13
CA LYS A 281 -4.78 36.14 -19.81
C LYS A 281 -5.06 36.30 -21.31
N MET A 282 -5.52 35.25 -21.99
CA MET A 282 -5.87 35.30 -23.42
C MET A 282 -7.07 36.22 -23.70
N LYS A 283 -8.11 36.18 -22.85
CA LYS A 283 -9.25 37.09 -22.97
C LYS A 283 -8.85 38.57 -22.84
N LYS A 284 -7.97 38.88 -21.87
CA LYS A 284 -7.42 40.24 -21.72
C LYS A 284 -6.62 40.68 -22.94
N LYS A 285 -5.72 39.83 -23.46
CA LYS A 285 -4.94 40.13 -24.68
C LYS A 285 -5.85 40.47 -25.87
N LEU A 286 -6.93 39.71 -26.07
CA LEU A 286 -7.89 39.96 -27.15
C LEU A 286 -8.60 41.33 -27.02
N GLN A 287 -8.91 41.75 -25.79
CA GLN A 287 -9.50 43.07 -25.53
C GLN A 287 -8.52 44.21 -25.86
N TYR A 288 -7.24 44.09 -25.49
CA TYR A 288 -6.24 45.11 -25.82
C TYR A 288 -6.00 45.23 -27.34
N ILE A 289 -5.97 44.12 -28.08
CA ILE A 289 -5.84 44.14 -29.56
C ILE A 289 -7.02 44.87 -30.20
N LYS A 290 -8.24 44.69 -29.67
CA LYS A 290 -9.44 45.38 -30.18
C LYS A 290 -9.47 46.89 -29.91
N LEU A 291 -8.76 47.37 -28.89
CA LEU A 291 -8.69 48.80 -28.56
C LEU A 291 -7.60 49.55 -29.35
N LEU A 292 -6.63 48.82 -29.90
CA LEU A 292 -5.52 49.37 -30.70
C LEU A 292 -5.85 49.50 -32.20
N LYS A 293 -7.04 49.07 -32.61
CA LYS A 293 -7.55 49.15 -33.98
C LYS A 293 -8.72 50.11 -34.02
#